data_AF-A0A1G3L381-F1
#
_entry.id   AF-A0A1G3L381-F1
#
_cell.length_a   1.000
_cell.length_b   1.000
_cell.length_c   1.000
_cell.angle_alpha   90.00
_cell.angle_beta   90.00
_cell.angle_gamma   90.00
#
_symmetry.space_group_name_H-M   'P 1'
#
loop_
_entity.id
_entity.type
_entity.pdbx_description
1 polymer ?
#
loop_
_entity_poly.entity_id
_entity_poly.type
_entity_poly.pdbx_seq_one_letter_code
_entity_poly.pdbx_strand_id
1 'polypeptide(L)'
;MNLKYDKTFYNDLKKIKDKSLKNQIISMIEGIKNSSHFGEIKNIKKMTGYSVYYRIKLGDYRIGIKLENPTTVVLVRFNHRKDIYRNFP
;
A
#
# COMPACT_ATOMS: atom_id res chain seq x y z
N MET A 1 5.74 10.32 -9.13
CA MET A 1 6.42 9.11 -8.59
C MET A 1 6.04 7.87 -9.42
N ASN A 2 6.93 6.87 -9.55
CA ASN A 2 6.64 5.62 -10.26
C ASN A 2 5.94 4.61 -9.34
N LEU A 3 4.80 4.06 -9.77
CA LEU A 3 3.99 3.15 -8.98
C LEU A 3 3.82 1.81 -9.72
N LYS A 4 4.28 0.74 -9.07
CA LYS A 4 4.12 -0.65 -9.53
C LYS A 4 3.18 -1.41 -8.60
N TYR A 5 2.66 -2.53 -9.09
CA TYR A 5 1.78 -3.42 -8.34
C TYR A 5 2.32 -4.84 -8.40
N ASP A 6 2.45 -5.48 -7.24
CA ASP A 6 2.74 -6.90 -7.18
C ASP A 6 1.52 -7.71 -7.64
N LYS A 7 1.76 -8.89 -8.22
CA LYS A 7 0.69 -9.81 -8.62
C LYS A 7 -0.25 -10.13 -7.45
N THR A 8 0.28 -10.19 -6.24
CA THR A 8 -0.51 -10.53 -5.07
C THR A 8 -1.37 -9.39 -4.59
N PHE A 9 -0.88 -8.16 -4.63
CA PHE A 9 -1.71 -6.98 -4.40
C PHE A 9 -2.93 -6.97 -5.34
N TYR A 10 -2.71 -7.27 -6.62
CA TYR A 10 -3.80 -7.38 -7.60
C TYR A 10 -4.81 -8.47 -7.22
N ASN A 11 -4.34 -9.65 -6.78
CA ASN A 11 -5.21 -10.73 -6.32
C ASN A 11 -5.97 -10.38 -5.03
N ASP A 12 -5.38 -9.62 -4.12
CA ASP A 12 -6.04 -9.15 -2.91
C ASP A 12 -7.20 -8.21 -3.25
N LEU A 13 -7.01 -7.28 -4.20
CA LEU A 13 -8.05 -6.35 -4.64
C LEU A 13 -9.28 -7.05 -5.24
N LYS A 14 -9.09 -8.18 -5.95
CA LYS A 14 -10.20 -8.95 -6.54
C LYS A 14 -11.20 -9.44 -5.49
N LYS A 15 -10.77 -9.64 -4.25
CA LYS A 15 -11.60 -10.16 -3.16
C LYS A 15 -12.49 -9.07 -2.53
N ILE A 16 -12.23 -7.80 -2.84
CA ILE A 16 -12.96 -6.68 -2.25
C ILE A 16 -14.32 -6.53 -2.94
N LYS A 17 -15.39 -6.61 -2.16
CA LYS A 17 -16.76 -6.33 -2.61
C LYS A 17 -17.24 -4.92 -2.24
N ASP A 18 -16.72 -4.38 -1.15
CA ASP A 18 -17.08 -3.05 -0.64
C ASP A 18 -16.65 -1.94 -1.61
N LYS A 19 -17.63 -1.15 -2.08
CA LYS A 19 -17.44 -0.04 -3.02
C LYS A 19 -16.76 1.16 -2.37
N SER A 20 -17.08 1.46 -1.12
CA SER A 20 -16.45 2.56 -0.37
C SER A 20 -14.96 2.30 -0.18
N LEU A 21 -14.61 1.06 0.19
CA LEU A 21 -13.22 0.64 0.34
C LEU A 21 -12.46 0.71 -0.99
N LYS A 22 -13.07 0.31 -2.11
CA LYS A 22 -12.48 0.46 -3.45
C LYS A 22 -12.19 1.93 -3.77
N ASN A 23 -13.14 2.82 -3.51
CA ASN A 23 -12.96 4.26 -3.75
C ASN A 23 -11.81 4.82 -2.90
N GLN A 24 -11.72 4.44 -1.62
CA GLN A 24 -10.61 4.82 -0.75
C GLN A 24 -9.25 4.34 -1.28
N ILE A 25 -9.18 3.13 -1.82
CA ILE A 25 -7.95 2.60 -2.45
C ILE A 25 -7.59 3.39 -3.71
N ILE A 26 -8.58 3.72 -4.55
CA ILE A 26 -8.36 4.52 -5.76
C ILE A 26 -7.80 5.89 -5.41
N SER A 27 -8.43 6.62 -4.49
CA SER A 27 -7.95 7.93 -4.04
C SER A 27 -6.54 7.87 -3.44
N MET A 28 -6.22 6.78 -2.73
CA MET A 28 -4.88 6.54 -2.21
C MET A 28 -3.86 6.32 -3.34
N ILE A 29 -4.18 5.49 -4.33
CA ILE A 29 -3.34 5.25 -5.52
C ILE A 29 -3.08 6.56 -6.29
N GLU A 30 -4.12 7.35 -6.52
CA GLU A 30 -4.02 8.65 -7.19
C GLU A 30 -3.13 9.62 -6.39
N GLY A 31 -3.30 9.67 -5.07
CA GLY A 31 -2.43 10.45 -4.18
C GLY A 31 -0.96 10.06 -4.30
N ILE A 32 -0.64 8.75 -4.35
CA ILE A 32 0.75 8.29 -4.54
C ILE A 32 1.27 8.69 -5.92
N LYS A 33 0.49 8.52 -6.99
CA LYS A 33 0.91 8.86 -8.36
C LYS A 33 1.24 10.34 -8.49
N ASN A 34 0.43 11.19 -7.87
CA ASN A 34 0.57 12.65 -7.89
C ASN A 34 1.62 13.19 -6.92
N SER A 35 2.18 12.34 -6.05
CA SER A 35 3.26 12.74 -5.14
C SER A 35 4.58 12.86 -5.89
N SER A 36 5.34 13.91 -5.57
CA SER A 36 6.67 14.18 -6.15
C SER A 36 7.73 13.26 -5.54
N HIS A 37 7.63 13.01 -4.24
CA HIS A 37 8.54 12.12 -3.51
C HIS A 37 7.84 11.31 -2.42
N PHE A 38 8.48 10.23 -1.98
CA PHE A 38 7.91 9.27 -1.01
C PHE A 38 7.41 9.90 0.30
N GLY A 39 8.05 10.97 0.77
CA GLY A 39 7.66 11.67 2.01
C GLY A 39 6.30 12.36 1.97
N GLU A 40 5.72 12.60 0.78
CA GLU A 40 4.39 13.22 0.64
C GLU A 40 3.25 12.22 0.84
N ILE A 41 3.55 10.91 0.79
CA ILE A 41 2.53 9.88 0.88
C ILE A 41 1.92 9.90 2.29
N LYS A 42 0.64 10.25 2.36
CA LYS A 42 -0.09 10.31 3.64
C LYS A 42 -0.29 8.93 4.24
N ASN A 43 -0.40 8.89 5.58
CA ASN A 43 -0.69 7.69 6.37
C ASN A 43 0.33 6.55 6.23
N ILE A 44 1.53 6.85 5.72
CA ILE A 44 2.61 5.89 5.58
C ILE A 44 3.39 5.75 6.88
N LYS A 45 3.74 4.52 7.25
CA LYS A 45 4.63 4.22 8.38
C LYS A 45 5.64 3.16 7.96
N LYS A 46 6.90 3.37 8.32
CA LYS A 46 7.96 2.37 8.15
C LYS A 46 7.67 1.14 9.00
N MET A 47 7.96 -0.04 8.47
CA MET A 47 7.87 -1.29 9.21
C MET A 47 9.12 -1.50 10.06
N THR A 48 8.95 -1.86 11.32
CA THR A 48 10.03 -2.12 12.26
C THR A 48 10.84 -3.34 11.82
N GLY A 49 12.17 -3.25 11.84
CA GLY A 49 13.06 -4.34 11.43
C GLY A 49 13.33 -4.44 9.91
N TYR A 50 12.73 -3.57 9.10
CA TYR A 50 12.90 -3.58 7.64
C TYR A 50 13.36 -2.23 7.11
N SER A 51 14.27 -2.25 6.13
CA SER A 51 14.85 -1.04 5.53
C SER A 51 13.92 -0.40 4.49
N VAL A 52 13.27 -1.23 3.67
CA VAL A 52 12.53 -0.81 2.46
C VAL A 52 11.02 -1.05 2.54
N TYR A 53 10.51 -1.61 3.64
CA TYR A 53 9.09 -1.94 3.78
C TYR A 53 8.34 -0.92 4.64
N TYR A 54 7.15 -0.58 4.16
CA TYR A 54 6.26 0.42 4.74
C TYR A 54 4.83 -0.09 4.70
N ARG A 55 3.94 0.55 5.46
CA ARG A 55 2.51 0.33 5.38
C ARG A 55 1.73 1.63 5.28
N ILE A 56 0.62 1.61 4.55
CA ILE A 56 -0.41 2.65 4.63
C ILE A 56 -1.61 2.11 5.42
N LYS A 57 -2.15 2.93 6.32
CA LYS A 57 -3.41 2.65 7.04
C LYS A 57 -4.61 3.12 6.22
N LEU A 58 -5.59 2.25 6.03
CA LEU A 58 -6.86 2.56 5.37
C LEU A 58 -8.02 1.97 6.19
N GLY A 59 -8.48 2.72 7.21
CA GLY A 59 -9.43 2.21 8.19
C GLY A 59 -8.90 0.96 8.91
N ASP A 60 -9.66 -0.14 8.81
CA ASP A 60 -9.28 -1.47 9.33
C ASP A 60 -8.37 -2.28 8.38
N TYR A 61 -8.10 -1.77 7.19
CA TYR A 61 -7.21 -2.40 6.22
C TYR A 61 -5.83 -1.75 6.22
N ARG A 62 -4.85 -2.48 5.72
CA ARG A 62 -3.48 -2.02 5.54
C ARG A 62 -2.99 -2.39 4.16
N ILE A 63 -2.14 -1.52 3.63
CA ILE A 63 -1.47 -1.73 2.35
C ILE A 63 0.01 -1.86 2.62
N GLY A 64 0.56 -2.99 2.22
CA GLY A 64 1.98 -3.27 2.28
C GLY A 64 2.70 -2.65 1.09
N ILE A 65 3.78 -1.93 1.36
CA ILE A 65 4.53 -1.17 0.37
C ILE A 65 6.01 -1.51 0.46
N LYS A 66 6.65 -1.66 -0.70
CA LYS A 66 8.09 -1.74 -0.84
C LYS A 66 8.60 -0.52 -1.59
N LEU A 67 9.57 0.18 -1.02
CA LEU A 67 10.30 1.25 -1.71
C LEU A 67 11.50 0.61 -2.42
N GLU A 68 11.40 0.38 -3.74
CA GLU A 68 12.49 -0.23 -4.52
C GLU A 68 13.67 0.73 -4.68
N ASN A 69 13.37 2.00 -4.87
CA ASN A 69 14.32 3.10 -4.97
C ASN A 69 13.58 4.41 -4.62
N PRO A 70 14.28 5.56 -4.49
CA PRO A 70 13.66 6.81 -4.03
C PRO A 70 12.46 7.30 -4.86
N THR A 71 12.32 6.83 -6.11
CA THR A 71 11.26 7.26 -7.04
C THR A 71 10.27 6.16 -7.38
N THR A 72 10.46 4.92 -6.92
CA THR A 72 9.64 3.74 -7.28
C THR A 72 9.06 3.05 -6.06
N VAL A 73 7.73 3.06 -6.01
CA VAL A 73 6.93 2.43 -4.96
C VAL A 73 6.22 1.21 -5.54
N VAL A 74 6.28 0.08 -4.84
CA VAL A 74 5.55 -1.14 -5.19
C VAL A 74 4.48 -1.41 -4.14
N LEU A 75 3.22 -1.50 -4.56
CA LEU A 75 2.14 -2.00 -3.71
C LEU A 75 2.19 -3.52 -3.71
N VAL A 76 2.48 -4.12 -2.57
CA VAL A 76 2.79 -5.55 -2.45
C VAL A 76 1.60 -6.35 -1.92
N ARG A 77 0.87 -5.82 -0.93
CA ARG A 77 -0.26 -6.50 -0.27
C ARG A 77 -1.37 -5.55 0.10
N PHE A 78 -2.60 -6.06 0.08
CA PHE A 78 -3.76 -5.40 0.68
C PHE A 78 -4.47 -6.40 1.57
N ASN A 79 -4.55 -6.13 2.88
CA ASN A 79 -5.27 -7.05 3.76
C ASN A 79 -5.84 -6.36 4.99
N HIS A 80 -6.77 -7.02 5.65
CA HIS A 80 -7.32 -6.57 6.91
C HIS A 80 -6.23 -6.57 8.01
N ARG A 81 -6.36 -5.71 9.02
CA ARG A 81 -5.35 -5.51 10.07
C ARG A 81 -4.94 -6.78 10.80
N LYS A 82 -5.85 -7.73 10.93
CA LYS A 82 -5.67 -8.99 11.65
C LYS A 82 -4.79 -9.97 10.85
N ASP A 83 -4.73 -9.80 9.54
CA ASP A 83 -4.19 -10.80 8.62
C ASP A 83 -2.91 -10.35 7.93
N ILE A 84 -2.66 -9.04 7.83
CA ILE A 84 -1.49 -8.53 7.13
C ILE A 84 -0.18 -8.91 7.84
N TYR A 85 -0.14 -8.93 9.18
CA TYR A 85 1.09 -9.21 9.92
C TYR A 85 1.53 -10.69 9.87
N ARG A 86 0.64 -11.58 9.40
CA ARG A 86 1.00 -12.98 9.14
C ARG A 86 1.72 -13.14 7.80
N ASN A 87 1.58 -12.16 6.91
CA ASN A 87 1.89 -12.31 5.49
C ASN A 87 2.68 -11.12 4.91
N PHE A 88 3.00 -10.09 5.72
CA PHE A 88 3.68 -8.87 5.31
C PHE A 88 4.17 -7.99 6.52
N PRO A 89 5.39 -7.40 6.48
CA PRO A 89 6.45 -7.66 5.50
C PRO A 89 6.86 -9.12 5.48
#